data_AF-A0A6M6E2R4-F1
#
_entry.id   AF-A0A6M6E2R4-F1
#
_cell.length_a   1.000
_cell.length_b   1.000
_cell.length_c   1.000
_cell.angle_alpha   90.00
_cell.angle_beta   90.00
_cell.angle_gamma   90.00
#
_symmetry.space_group_name_H-M   'P 1'
#
loop_
_entity.id
_entity.type
_entity.pdbx_description
1 polymer ?
#
loop_
_entity_poly.entity_id
_entity_poly.type
_entity_poly.pdbx_seq_one_letter_code
_entity_poly.pdbx_strand_id
1 'polypeptide(L)'
;MHKTLTEKERKMYLFFGEEVLNQAIKNIENYNCIYHSLINGEFVFKQDKGFYREGLVHPDSTGVSKYQFSFFDKFGPIGDFKRDTLKEVAESLVEYGYIPMLEEDVQLLNSSEAVAHFKIPSTYFSLIKEKK
;
A
#
# COMPACT_ATOMS: atom_id res chain seq x y z
N MET A 1 13.63 -1.99 -8.35
CA MET A 1 13.20 -2.75 -9.53
C MET A 1 12.14 -1.93 -10.24
N HIS A 2 12.28 -1.71 -11.54
CA HIS A 2 11.30 -0.98 -12.34
C HIS A 2 10.62 -1.99 -13.28
N LYS A 3 9.30 -2.09 -13.20
CA LYS A 3 8.46 -2.98 -14.02
C LYS A 3 7.95 -2.23 -15.23
N THR A 4 7.98 -2.86 -16.39
CA THR A 4 7.44 -2.31 -17.65
C THR A 4 6.68 -3.40 -18.39
N LEU A 5 5.73 -3.01 -19.25
CA LEU A 5 5.06 -3.95 -20.15
C LEU A 5 6.00 -4.31 -21.30
N THR A 6 6.12 -5.60 -21.59
CA THR A 6 6.74 -6.09 -22.82
C THR A 6 5.87 -5.76 -24.03
N GLU A 7 6.45 -5.71 -25.23
CA GLU A 7 5.67 -5.51 -26.46
C GLU A 7 4.58 -6.57 -26.65
N LYS A 8 4.86 -7.82 -26.25
CA LYS A 8 3.89 -8.92 -26.31
C LYS A 8 2.68 -8.64 -25.42
N GLU A 9 2.91 -8.21 -24.17
CA GLU A 9 1.83 -7.86 -23.24
C GLU A 9 1.05 -6.64 -23.73
N ARG A 10 1.73 -5.60 -24.25
CA ARG A 10 1.06 -4.42 -24.81
C ARG A 10 0.12 -4.81 -25.96
N LYS A 11 0.58 -5.65 -26.90
CA LYS A 11 -0.25 -6.15 -28.00
C LYS A 11 -1.44 -6.98 -27.49
N MET A 12 -1.20 -7.83 -26.49
CA MET A 12 -2.25 -8.64 -25.87
C MET A 12 -3.31 -7.77 -25.19
N TYR A 13 -2.92 -6.80 -24.36
CA TYR A 13 -3.89 -5.91 -23.71
C TYR A 13 -4.62 -5.02 -24.72
N LEU A 14 -3.92 -4.52 -25.75
CA LEU A 14 -4.54 -3.75 -26.81
C LEU A 14 -5.59 -4.55 -27.58
N PHE A 15 -5.36 -5.85 -27.80
CA PHE A 15 -6.34 -6.75 -28.40
C PHE A 15 -7.63 -6.85 -27.58
N PHE A 16 -7.54 -6.77 -26.24
CA PHE A 16 -8.70 -6.73 -25.35
C PHE A 16 -9.34 -5.33 -25.24
N GLY A 17 -8.71 -4.29 -25.77
CA GLY A 17 -9.22 -2.92 -25.84
C GLY A 17 -8.25 -1.88 -25.27
N GLU A 18 -8.34 -0.65 -25.77
CA GLU A 18 -7.48 0.46 -25.31
C GLU A 18 -7.64 0.75 -23.81
N GLU A 19 -8.86 0.66 -23.27
CA GLU A 19 -9.11 0.85 -21.84
C GLU A 19 -8.39 -0.20 -20.98
N VAL A 20 -8.34 -1.45 -21.43
CA VAL A 20 -7.63 -2.54 -20.75
C VAL A 20 -6.12 -2.29 -20.76
N LEU A 21 -5.56 -1.86 -21.88
CA LEU A 21 -4.16 -1.46 -21.97
C LEU A 21 -3.84 -0.28 -21.04
N ASN A 22 -4.67 0.75 -21.04
CA ASN A 22 -4.47 1.93 -20.20
C ASN A 22 -4.52 1.58 -18.71
N GLN A 23 -5.43 0.69 -18.30
CA GLN A 23 -5.49 0.21 -16.93
C GLN A 23 -4.26 -0.63 -16.56
N ALA A 24 -3.75 -1.47 -17.47
CA ALA A 24 -2.53 -2.24 -17.26
C ALA A 24 -1.29 -1.35 -17.09
N ILE A 25 -1.17 -0.30 -17.91
CA ILE A 25 -0.11 0.72 -17.78
C ILE A 25 -0.20 1.40 -16.42
N LYS A 26 -1.39 1.89 -16.04
CA LYS A 26 -1.62 2.54 -14.75
C LYS A 26 -1.28 1.63 -13.56
N ASN A 27 -1.62 0.35 -13.64
CA ASN A 27 -1.29 -0.62 -12.60
C ASN A 27 0.23 -0.82 -12.44
N ILE A 28 0.98 -0.81 -13.55
CA ILE A 28 2.44 -0.93 -13.52
C ILE A 28 3.10 0.34 -13.01
N GLU A 29 2.62 1.51 -13.43
CA GLU A 29 3.07 2.79 -12.89
C GLU A 29 2.84 2.86 -11.39
N ASN A 30 1.64 2.50 -10.94
CA ASN A 30 1.31 2.47 -9.51
C ASN A 30 2.18 1.45 -8.75
N TYR A 31 2.40 0.25 -9.31
CA TYR A 31 3.32 -0.73 -8.72
C TYR A 31 4.71 -0.15 -8.51
N ASN A 32 5.24 0.54 -9.53
CA ASN A 32 6.57 1.14 -9.45
C ASN A 32 6.63 2.25 -8.39
N CYS A 33 5.61 3.10 -8.31
CA CYS A 33 5.51 4.14 -7.30
C CYS A 33 5.45 3.55 -5.89
N ILE A 34 4.59 2.56 -5.66
CA ILE A 34 4.46 1.87 -4.36
C ILE A 34 5.76 1.17 -3.99
N TYR A 35 6.33 0.39 -4.91
CA TYR A 35 7.57 -0.33 -4.62
C TYR A 35 8.71 0.64 -4.30
N HIS A 36 8.79 1.78 -5.00
CA HIS A 36 9.76 2.83 -4.72
C HIS A 36 9.56 3.47 -3.33
N SER A 37 8.31 3.77 -2.96
CA SER A 37 7.93 4.23 -1.61
C SER A 37 8.42 3.26 -0.53
N LEU A 38 8.11 1.97 -0.70
CA LEU A 38 8.48 0.92 0.25
C LEU A 38 9.99 0.78 0.47
N ILE A 39 10.79 0.84 -0.59
CA ILE A 39 12.26 0.73 -0.46
C ILE A 39 12.88 1.97 0.20
N ASN A 40 12.21 3.13 0.12
CA ASN A 40 12.63 4.37 0.77
C ASN A 40 12.17 4.48 2.23
N GLY A 41 11.41 3.49 2.72
CA GLY A 41 10.86 3.48 4.07
C GLY A 41 9.61 4.36 4.24
N GLU A 42 8.94 4.70 3.14
CA GLU A 42 7.66 5.39 3.11
C GLU A 42 6.55 4.32 3.09
N PHE A 43 5.93 4.09 4.25
CA PHE A 43 5.08 2.93 4.50
C PHE A 43 3.59 3.24 4.62
N VAL A 44 3.18 4.47 4.30
CA VAL A 44 1.79 4.90 4.42
C VAL A 44 1.14 5.06 3.05
N PHE A 45 -0.09 4.57 2.94
CA PHE A 45 -0.82 4.48 1.68
C PHE A 45 -2.27 4.90 1.87
N LYS A 46 -2.91 5.35 0.80
CA LYS A 46 -4.34 5.66 0.78
C LYS A 46 -5.08 5.00 -0.37
N GLN A 47 -6.38 4.84 -0.21
CA GLN A 47 -7.31 4.43 -1.25
C GLN A 47 -8.48 5.42 -1.27
N ASP A 48 -8.66 6.11 -2.41
CA ASP A 48 -9.70 7.13 -2.56
C ASP A 48 -10.98 6.61 -3.27
N LYS A 49 -10.96 5.38 -3.80
CA LYS A 49 -12.10 4.82 -4.55
C LYS A 49 -13.17 4.28 -3.60
N GLY A 50 -14.36 4.89 -3.64
CA GLY A 50 -15.56 4.44 -2.93
C GLY A 50 -15.61 4.94 -1.48
N PHE A 51 -14.70 4.46 -0.64
CA PHE A 51 -14.54 4.93 0.74
C PHE A 51 -13.07 5.25 1.00
N TYR A 52 -12.82 6.41 1.59
CA TYR A 52 -11.47 6.79 1.98
C TYR A 52 -10.92 5.80 3.00
N ARG A 53 -9.74 5.25 2.68
CA ARG A 53 -9.01 4.34 3.55
C ARG A 53 -7.55 4.73 3.58
N GLU A 54 -6.93 4.47 4.71
CA GLU A 54 -5.49 4.55 4.87
C GLU A 54 -4.97 3.19 5.26
N GLY A 55 -3.71 2.92 4.94
CA GLY A 55 -3.04 1.74 5.44
C GLY A 55 -1.57 1.97 5.67
N LEU A 56 -1.04 1.11 6.51
CA LEU A 56 0.32 1.15 7.00
C LEU A 56 0.98 -0.21 6.75
N VAL A 57 2.16 -0.19 6.14
CA VAL A 57 3.06 -1.34 6.11
C VAL A 57 3.94 -1.32 7.34
N HIS A 58 4.03 -2.45 8.02
CA HIS A 58 4.84 -2.60 9.22
C HIS A 58 5.34 -4.05 9.32
N PRO A 59 6.30 -4.34 10.22
CA PRO A 59 6.70 -5.72 10.49
C PRO A 59 5.56 -6.54 11.08
N ASP A 60 5.45 -7.80 10.68
CA ASP A 60 4.47 -8.73 11.25
C ASP A 60 4.86 -9.08 12.70
N SER A 61 3.97 -8.78 13.64
CA SER A 61 4.21 -9.01 15.07
C SER A 61 4.29 -10.49 15.43
N THR A 62 3.77 -11.39 14.59
CA THR A 62 3.81 -12.84 14.82
C THR A 62 5.09 -13.50 14.30
N GLY A 63 5.84 -12.81 13.45
CA GLY A 63 7.04 -13.34 12.79
C GLY A 63 6.77 -14.46 11.76
N VAL A 64 5.50 -14.68 11.39
CA VAL A 64 5.11 -15.66 10.36
C VAL A 64 5.51 -15.16 8.98
N SER A 65 5.43 -13.85 8.77
CA SER A 65 5.94 -13.18 7.58
C SER A 65 6.86 -12.02 7.97
N LYS A 66 7.51 -11.39 6.99
CA LYS A 66 8.32 -10.19 7.26
C LYS A 66 7.48 -8.93 7.41
N TYR A 67 6.47 -8.77 6.57
CA TYR A 67 5.67 -7.56 6.47
C TYR A 67 4.19 -7.88 6.64
N GLN A 68 3.48 -6.94 7.25
CA GLN A 68 2.03 -6.89 7.35
C GLN A 68 1.60 -5.51 6.85
N PHE A 69 0.56 -5.49 6.03
CA PHE A 69 -0.15 -4.27 5.71
C PHE A 69 -1.49 -4.32 6.42
N SER A 70 -1.81 -3.27 7.17
CA SER A 70 -3.12 -3.12 7.79
C SER A 70 -3.76 -1.84 7.32
N PHE A 71 -5.07 -1.88 7.12
CA PHE A 71 -5.80 -0.77 6.55
C PHE A 71 -7.10 -0.48 7.30
N PHE A 72 -7.47 0.78 7.23
CA PHE A 72 -8.40 1.45 8.13
C PHE A 72 -9.41 2.23 7.31
N ASP A 73 -10.63 2.29 7.82
CA ASP A 73 -11.56 3.35 7.47
C ASP A 73 -11.83 4.23 8.71
N LYS A 74 -12.81 5.13 8.60
CA LYS A 74 -13.19 6.04 9.69
C LYS A 74 -13.72 5.33 10.95
N PHE A 75 -14.07 4.06 10.87
CA PHE A 75 -14.57 3.26 12.00
C PHE A 75 -13.48 2.38 12.63
N GLY A 76 -12.29 2.31 12.03
CA GLY A 76 -11.13 1.61 12.57
C GLY A 76 -10.49 0.61 11.59
N PRO A 77 -9.72 -0.38 12.09
CA PRO A 77 -9.08 -1.38 11.25
C PRO A 77 -10.14 -2.28 10.60
N ILE A 78 -10.05 -2.46 9.29
CA ILE A 78 -11.00 -3.27 8.52
C ILE A 78 -10.38 -4.54 7.94
N GLY A 79 -9.05 -4.66 7.97
CA GLY A 79 -8.36 -5.87 7.55
C GLY A 79 -6.85 -5.71 7.49
N ASP A 80 -6.19 -6.83 7.17
CA ASP A 80 -4.76 -6.90 6.95
C ASP A 80 -4.40 -7.98 5.92
N PHE A 81 -3.15 -7.94 5.44
CA PHE A 81 -2.51 -9.06 4.77
C PHE A 81 -1.03 -9.12 5.10
N LYS A 82 -0.45 -10.32 4.99
CA LYS A 82 0.96 -10.59 5.31
C LYS A 82 1.72 -11.07 4.08
N ARG A 83 2.98 -10.64 3.96
CA ARG A 83 3.88 -10.97 2.84
C ARG A 83 5.34 -11.04 3.30
N ASP A 84 6.16 -11.79 2.60
CA ASP A 84 7.57 -11.97 2.93
C ASP A 84 8.48 -10.96 2.26
N THR A 85 8.02 -10.35 1.17
CA THR A 85 8.81 -9.37 0.42
C THR A 85 8.05 -8.08 0.16
N LEU A 86 8.78 -6.95 0.13
CA LEU A 86 8.22 -5.65 -0.29
C LEU A 86 7.63 -5.70 -1.71
N LYS A 87 8.14 -6.60 -2.56
CA LYS A 87 7.60 -6.82 -3.91
C LYS A 87 6.17 -7.33 -3.84
N GLU A 88 5.91 -8.36 -3.06
CA GLU A 88 4.57 -8.93 -2.92
C GLU A 88 3.61 -7.97 -2.20
N VAL A 89 4.13 -7.18 -1.24
CA VAL A 89 3.36 -6.10 -0.62
C VAL A 89 2.91 -5.10 -1.68
N ALA A 90 3.83 -4.63 -2.54
CA ALA A 90 3.50 -3.70 -3.61
C ALA A 90 2.49 -4.28 -4.61
N GLU A 91 2.62 -5.56 -4.99
CA GLU A 91 1.65 -6.24 -5.85
C GLU A 91 0.25 -6.25 -5.22
N SER A 92 0.15 -6.64 -3.95
CA SER A 92 -1.13 -6.62 -3.23
C SER A 92 -1.71 -5.20 -3.10
N LEU A 93 -0.90 -4.20 -2.75
CA LEU A 93 -1.38 -2.81 -2.66
C LEU A 93 -1.98 -2.30 -3.97
N VAL A 94 -1.39 -2.65 -5.12
CA VAL A 94 -1.96 -2.31 -6.44
C VAL A 94 -3.28 -3.01 -6.68
N GLU A 95 -3.39 -4.30 -6.36
CA GLU A 95 -4.64 -5.08 -6.49
C GLU A 95 -5.76 -4.47 -5.65
N TYR A 96 -5.43 -4.04 -4.43
CA TYR A 96 -6.37 -3.34 -3.55
C TYR A 96 -6.57 -1.87 -3.92
N GLY A 97 -5.85 -1.33 -4.92
CA GLY A 97 -6.05 0.04 -5.42
C GLY A 97 -5.53 1.14 -4.48
N TYR A 98 -4.52 0.83 -3.67
CA TYR A 98 -3.81 1.83 -2.86
C TYR A 98 -2.81 2.62 -3.68
N ILE A 99 -2.48 3.81 -3.21
CA ILE A 99 -1.40 4.67 -3.74
C ILE A 99 -0.56 5.21 -2.56
N PRO A 100 0.72 5.54 -2.77
CA PRO A 100 1.54 6.16 -1.73
C PRO A 100 0.92 7.47 -1.23
N MET A 101 1.09 7.73 0.05
CA MET A 101 0.63 8.97 0.69
C MET A 101 1.78 9.59 1.49
N LEU A 102 1.86 10.91 1.47
CA LEU A 102 2.80 11.63 2.32
C LEU A 102 2.34 11.54 3.77
N GLU A 103 3.29 11.45 4.70
CA GLU A 103 3.00 11.31 6.12
C GLU A 103 2.22 12.50 6.69
N GLU A 104 2.44 13.70 6.14
CA GLU A 104 1.71 14.92 6.50
C GLU A 104 0.24 14.91 6.10
N ASP A 105 -0.15 14.09 5.12
CA ASP A 105 -1.52 13.95 4.64
C ASP A 105 -2.33 12.90 5.43
N VAL A 106 -1.71 12.25 6.42
CA VAL A 106 -2.30 11.16 7.23
C VAL A 106 -3.38 11.69 8.17
N GLN A 107 -4.58 11.12 8.07
CA GLN A 107 -5.75 11.50 8.87
C GLN A 107 -6.21 10.36 9.80
N LEU A 108 -6.52 9.20 9.23
CA LEU A 108 -7.07 8.05 9.97
C LEU A 108 -6.05 7.42 10.90
N LEU A 109 -4.82 7.18 10.44
CA LEU A 109 -3.77 6.57 11.29
C LEU A 109 -3.33 7.51 12.43
N ASN A 110 -3.59 8.81 12.32
CA ASN A 110 -3.37 9.80 13.38
C ASN A 110 -4.55 9.89 14.36
N SER A 111 -5.71 9.31 14.02
CA SER A 111 -6.88 9.28 14.89
C SER A 111 -6.76 8.18 15.94
N SER A 112 -6.68 8.57 17.21
CA SER A 112 -6.64 7.63 18.34
C SER A 112 -7.82 6.66 18.37
N GLU A 113 -8.97 7.08 17.87
CA GLU A 113 -10.20 6.27 17.79
C GLU A 113 -10.07 5.19 16.71
N ALA A 114 -9.57 5.57 15.52
CA ALA A 114 -9.38 4.64 14.41
C ALA A 114 -8.30 3.60 14.70
N VAL A 115 -7.26 3.95 15.47
CA VAL A 115 -6.18 3.01 15.84
C VAL A 115 -6.37 2.34 17.21
N ALA A 116 -7.43 2.65 17.97
CA ALA A 116 -7.65 2.13 19.33
C ALA A 116 -7.66 0.59 19.42
N HIS A 117 -8.08 -0.08 18.34
CA HIS A 117 -8.15 -1.54 18.25
C HIS A 117 -6.98 -2.16 17.49
N PHE A 118 -6.02 -1.33 17.08
CA PHE A 118 -4.89 -1.76 16.30
C PHE A 118 -3.73 -2.19 17.20
N LYS A 119 -3.46 -3.50 17.22
CA LYS A 119 -2.39 -4.09 18.02
C LYS A 119 -1.06 -4.06 17.25
N ILE A 120 -0.54 -2.88 16.92
CA ILE A 120 0.89 -2.74 16.63
C ILE A 120 1.59 -2.27 17.92
N PRO A 121 2.77 -2.83 18.26
CA PRO A 121 3.62 -2.28 19.31
C PRO A 121 3.83 -0.76 19.13
N SER A 122 3.59 0.01 20.19
CA SER A 122 3.67 1.49 20.19
C SER A 122 4.99 2.05 19.64
N THR A 123 6.06 1.26 19.61
CA THR A 123 7.37 1.59 19.06
C THR A 123 7.36 1.94 17.56
N TYR A 124 6.40 1.46 16.78
CA TYR A 124 6.33 1.79 15.34
C TYR A 124 5.70 3.16 15.07
N PHE A 125 4.79 3.62 15.93
CA PHE A 125 4.31 5.01 15.88
C PHE A 125 5.41 5.99 16.32
N SER A 126 6.35 5.55 17.17
CA SER A 126 7.54 6.33 17.52
C SER A 126 8.47 6.51 16.31
N LEU A 127 8.64 5.50 15.46
CA LEU A 127 9.47 5.61 14.24
C LEU A 127 8.92 6.60 13.20
N ILE A 128 7.60 6.79 13.19
CA ILE A 128 6.91 7.82 12.38
C ILE A 128 7.18 9.21 13.00
N LYS A 129 7.11 9.33 14.33
CA LYS A 129 7.34 10.62 15.03
C LYS A 129 8.80 11.05 15.18
N GLU A 130 9.76 10.13 15.16
CA GLU A 130 11.18 10.39 15.46
C GLU A 130 12.02 10.84 14.24
N LYS A 131 11.44 10.98 13.05
CA LYS A 131 12.12 11.59 11.88
C LYS A 131 11.99 13.12 11.80
N LYS A 132 11.58 13.79 12.89
CA LYS A 132 11.58 15.27 13.02
C LYS A 132 12.89 15.82 13.53
#